data_AF-A0A3D1XRB8-F1
#
_entry.id   AF-A0A3D1XRB8-F1
#
_cell.length_a   1.000
_cell.length_b   1.000
_cell.length_c   1.000
_cell.angle_alpha   90.00
_cell.angle_beta   90.00
_cell.angle_gamma   90.00
#
_symmetry.space_group_name_H-M   'P 1'
#
loop_
_entity.id
_entity.type
_entity.pdbx_description
1 polymer ?
#
loop_
_entity_poly.entity_id
_entity_poly.type
_entity_poly.pdbx_seq_one_letter_code
_entity_poly.pdbx_strand_id
1 'polypeptide(L)'
;CNESGSNAIFEKLSMGIEQKGLFGKATVTSTGCLGPCGVGPVVIVYPEGVWYQKVQPEDVEEILDQHVGQGNKIDRLEIPDELWG
;
A
#
# COMPACT_ATOMS: atom_id res chain seq x y z
N CYS A 1 -0.37 -9.03 -11.75
CA CYS A 1 -0.61 -7.62 -11.38
C CYS A 1 -1.38 -6.83 -12.44
N ASN A 2 -1.04 -6.89 -13.74
CA ASN A 2 -1.72 -6.06 -14.77
C ASN A 2 -3.24 -6.34 -14.93
N GLU A 3 -3.73 -7.49 -14.47
CA GLU A 3 -5.14 -7.91 -14.60
C GLU A 3 -5.92 -7.89 -13.26
N SER A 4 -5.30 -7.45 -12.16
CA SER A 4 -5.81 -7.66 -10.79
C SER A 4 -6.18 -6.36 -10.04
N GLY A 5 -6.40 -5.25 -10.73
CA GLY A 5 -6.79 -3.98 -10.09
C GLY A 5 -5.65 -3.18 -9.44
N SER A 6 -4.38 -3.56 -9.66
CA SER A 6 -3.23 -2.84 -9.11
C SER A 6 -3.09 -1.41 -9.64
N ASN A 7 -3.55 -1.14 -10.88
CA ASN A 7 -3.55 0.22 -11.43
C ASN A 7 -4.54 1.14 -10.69
N ALA A 8 -5.73 0.64 -10.34
CA ALA A 8 -6.72 1.41 -9.60
C ALA A 8 -6.23 1.77 -8.19
N ILE A 9 -5.50 0.86 -7.54
CA ILE A 9 -4.87 1.11 -6.24
C ILE A 9 -3.76 2.16 -6.37
N PHE A 10 -2.91 2.04 -7.39
CA PHE A 10 -1.85 3.01 -7.64
C PHE A 10 -2.41 4.42 -7.92
N GLU A 11 -3.44 4.52 -8.77
CA GLU A 11 -4.12 5.79 -9.05
C GLU A 11 -4.74 6.39 -7.79
N LYS A 12 -5.49 5.59 -7.02
CA LYS A 12 -6.08 6.06 -5.76
C LYS A 12 -5.03 6.49 -4.73
N LEU A 13 -3.93 5.76 -4.60
CA LEU A 13 -2.84 6.12 -3.69
C LEU A 13 -2.20 7.45 -4.13
N SER A 14 -1.95 7.60 -5.42
CA SER A 14 -1.34 8.82 -5.98
C SER A 14 -2.24 10.04 -5.78
N MET A 15 -3.54 9.90 -6.13
CA MET A 15 -4.53 10.96 -5.93
C MET A 15 -4.76 11.26 -4.45
N GLY A 16 -4.80 10.24 -3.59
CA GLY A 16 -5.02 10.40 -2.15
C GLY A 16 -3.87 11.12 -1.47
N ILE A 17 -2.62 10.87 -1.87
CA ILE A 17 -1.45 11.59 -1.37
C ILE A 17 -1.48 13.06 -1.78
N GLU A 18 -1.88 13.36 -3.01
CA GLU A 18 -2.03 14.74 -3.48
C GLU A 18 -3.15 15.46 -2.71
N GLN A 19 -4.34 14.85 -2.61
CA GLN A 19 -5.49 15.43 -1.91
C GLN A 19 -5.24 15.67 -0.42
N LYS A 20 -4.50 14.78 0.24
CA LYS A 20 -4.16 14.91 1.66
C LYS A 20 -2.93 15.81 1.91
N GLY A 21 -2.34 16.41 0.88
CA GLY A 21 -1.15 17.24 1.01
C GLY A 21 0.08 16.47 1.51
N LEU A 22 0.10 15.16 1.27
CA LEU A 22 1.20 14.26 1.62
C LEU A 22 2.27 14.20 0.51
N PHE A 23 2.07 14.96 -0.58
CA PHE A 23 3.02 15.07 -1.68
C PHE A 23 4.38 15.60 -1.17
N GLY A 24 5.42 14.77 -1.26
CA GLY A 24 6.76 15.04 -0.72
C GLY A 24 7.05 14.41 0.65
N LYS A 25 6.04 13.88 1.35
CA LYS A 25 6.22 13.04 2.57
C LYS A 25 6.10 11.54 2.26
N ALA A 26 5.23 11.19 1.32
CA ALA A 26 5.05 9.82 0.85
C ALA A 26 5.20 9.78 -0.69
N THR A 27 5.77 8.71 -1.21
CA THR A 27 5.91 8.47 -2.65
C THR A 27 5.37 7.09 -2.97
N VAL A 28 4.55 7.01 -4.01
CA VAL A 28 4.03 5.74 -4.53
C VAL A 28 4.88 5.36 -5.72
N THR A 29 5.43 4.16 -5.69
CA THR A 29 6.18 3.61 -6.82
C THR A 29 5.52 2.31 -7.22
N SER A 30 5.21 2.17 -8.51
CA SER A 30 4.77 0.89 -9.04
C SER A 30 5.98 -0.02 -9.18
N THR A 31 6.01 -1.08 -8.38
CA THR A 31 7.00 -2.15 -8.55
C THR A 31 6.45 -3.17 -9.54
N GLY A 32 7.34 -3.78 -10.32
CA GLY A 32 7.02 -4.91 -11.20
C GLY A 32 6.58 -6.16 -10.41
N CYS A 33 6.62 -7.33 -11.04
CA CYS A 33 6.30 -8.59 -10.37
C CYS A 33 7.26 -8.83 -9.19
N LEU A 34 6.78 -8.71 -7.94
CA LEU A 34 7.54 -9.01 -6.73
C LEU A 34 7.60 -10.52 -6.41
N GLY A 35 7.37 -11.39 -7.39
CA GLY A 35 7.49 -12.84 -7.26
C GLY A 35 6.14 -13.56 -7.27
N PRO A 36 5.50 -13.82 -6.12
CA PRO A 36 4.31 -14.66 -6.08
C PRO A 36 3.09 -13.91 -6.61
N CYS A 37 2.71 -14.22 -7.85
CA CYS A 37 1.50 -13.71 -8.51
C CYS A 37 0.18 -13.94 -7.71
N GLY A 38 0.19 -14.75 -6.65
CA GLY A 38 -0.97 -15.07 -5.81
C GLY A 38 -1.18 -14.19 -4.57
N VAL A 39 -0.28 -13.26 -4.26
CA VAL A 39 -0.34 -12.42 -3.03
C VAL A 39 -0.49 -10.92 -3.33
N GLY A 40 -0.44 -10.54 -4.61
CA GLY A 40 -0.69 -9.17 -5.05
C GLY A 40 -2.17 -8.78 -4.97
N PRO A 41 -2.51 -7.50 -4.74
CA PRO A 41 -1.63 -6.33 -4.66
C PRO A 41 -0.92 -6.21 -3.30
N VAL A 42 0.37 -5.84 -3.32
CA VAL A 42 1.18 -5.62 -2.12
C VAL A 42 1.54 -4.13 -2.02
N VAL A 43 1.46 -3.56 -0.82
CA VAL A 43 1.85 -2.18 -0.52
C VAL A 43 2.85 -2.20 0.63
N ILE A 44 3.94 -1.44 0.52
CA ILE A 44 4.96 -1.35 1.57
C ILE A 44 5.02 0.09 2.06
N VAL A 45 4.98 0.29 3.38
CA VAL A 45 5.05 1.61 4.00
C VAL A 45 6.37 1.76 4.77
N TYR A 46 7.15 2.77 4.38
CA TYR A 46 8.38 3.18 5.03
C TYR A 46 8.18 4.46 5.85
N PRO A 47 8.97 4.69 6.92
CA PRO A 47 10.16 3.96 7.36
C PRO A 47 9.90 2.70 8.20
N GLU A 48 8.65 2.41 8.58
CA GLU A 48 8.32 1.30 9.49
C GLU A 48 8.53 -0.09 8.89
N GLY A 49 8.61 -0.20 7.56
CA GLY A 49 8.87 -1.47 6.87
C GLY A 49 7.66 -2.40 6.89
N VAL A 50 6.44 -1.87 7.02
CA VAL A 50 5.21 -2.67 7.10
C VAL A 50 4.79 -3.11 5.70
N TRP A 51 4.46 -4.39 5.58
CA TRP A 51 3.98 -5.00 4.34
C TRP A 51 2.48 -5.25 4.42
N TYR A 52 1.74 -4.79 3.43
CA TYR A 52 0.31 -5.04 3.27
C TYR A 52 0.05 -5.94 2.07
N GLN A 53 -0.73 -7.00 2.24
CA GLN A 53 -1.16 -7.89 1.14
C GLN A 53 -2.65 -7.76 0.83
N LYS A 54 -3.04 -8.22 -0.36
CA LYS A 54 -4.44 -8.27 -0.81
C LYS A 54 -5.15 -6.92 -0.66
N VAL A 55 -4.39 -5.84 -0.79
CA VAL A 55 -4.92 -4.48 -0.69
C VAL A 55 -5.96 -4.27 -1.77
N GLN A 56 -7.12 -3.76 -1.39
CA GLN A 56 -8.19 -3.38 -2.32
C GLN A 56 -8.20 -1.86 -2.52
N PRO A 57 -8.78 -1.36 -3.62
CA PRO A 57 -8.92 0.08 -3.85
C PRO A 57 -9.65 0.82 -2.71
N GLU A 58 -10.50 0.15 -1.96
CA GLU A 58 -11.26 0.72 -0.83
C GLU A 58 -10.36 0.90 0.41
N ASP A 59 -9.36 0.06 0.57
CA ASP A 59 -8.43 0.08 1.70
C ASP A 59 -7.43 1.26 1.61
N VAL A 60 -7.26 1.83 0.42
CA VAL A 60 -6.29 2.90 0.16
C VAL A 60 -6.55 4.14 1.03
N GLU A 61 -7.82 4.53 1.21
CA GLU A 61 -8.17 5.67 2.05
C GLU A 61 -7.79 5.41 3.51
N GLU A 62 -8.06 4.20 4.00
CA GLU A 62 -7.71 3.79 5.36
C GLU A 62 -6.18 3.77 5.58
N ILE A 63 -5.41 3.25 4.62
CA ILE A 63 -3.94 3.24 4.67
C ILE A 63 -3.40 4.67 4.75
N LEU A 64 -3.95 5.59 3.94
CA LEU A 64 -3.48 6.97 3.94
C LEU A 64 -3.88 7.73 5.20
N ASP A 65 -5.07 7.49 5.76
CA ASP A 65 -5.53 8.18 6.97
C ASP A 65 -4.94 7.61 8.25
N GLN A 66 -5.03 6.30 8.45
CA GLN A 66 -4.55 5.66 9.67
C GLN A 66 -3.03 5.55 9.66
N HIS A 67 -2.46 4.95 8.62
CA HIS A 67 -1.02 4.68 8.62
C HIS A 67 -0.23 5.93 8.28
N VAL A 68 -0.43 6.52 7.09
CA VAL A 68 0.38 7.67 6.67
C VAL A 68 0.03 8.95 7.45
N GLY A 69 -1.24 9.12 7.85
CA GLY A 69 -1.71 10.29 8.59
C GLY A 69 -1.47 10.23 10.09
N GLN A 70 -1.69 9.07 10.73
CA GLN A 70 -1.65 8.91 12.19
C GLN A 70 -0.51 8.02 12.70
N GLY A 71 0.14 7.23 11.83
CA GLY A 71 1.15 6.23 12.22
C GLY A 71 0.55 4.93 12.78
N ASN A 72 -0.75 4.68 12.54
CA ASN A 72 -1.44 3.48 13.00
C ASN A 72 -1.45 2.41 11.90
N LYS A 73 -0.88 1.23 12.19
CA LYS A 73 -0.83 0.10 11.26
C LYS A 73 -2.18 -0.59 11.14
N ILE A 74 -2.40 -1.25 10.00
CA ILE A 74 -3.65 -1.97 9.70
C ILE A 74 -3.41 -3.48 9.80
N ASP A 75 -3.58 -4.05 11.00
CA ASP A 75 -3.27 -5.45 11.32
C ASP A 75 -3.96 -6.47 10.38
N ARG A 76 -5.16 -6.14 9.86
CA ARG A 76 -5.92 -7.03 8.96
C ARG A 76 -5.25 -7.21 7.59
N LEU A 77 -4.48 -6.22 7.14
CA LEU A 77 -3.77 -6.23 5.86
C LEU A 77 -2.29 -6.58 6.06
N GLU A 78 -1.77 -6.37 7.28
CA GLU A 78 -0.36 -6.56 7.61
C GLU A 78 0.04 -8.02 7.38
N ILE A 79 1.17 -8.18 6.68
CA ILE A 79 1.82 -9.45 6.53
C ILE A 79 2.81 -9.58 7.68
N PRO A 80 2.73 -10.66 8.49
CA PRO A 80 3.74 -10.94 9.50
C PRO A 80 5.15 -10.90 8.91
N ASP A 81 6.08 -10.24 9.61
CA ASP A 81 7.48 -10.13 9.19
C ASP A 81 8.11 -11.51 8.87
N GLU A 82 7.69 -12.56 9.58
CA GLU A 82 8.12 -13.96 9.37
C GLU A 82 7.80 -14.54 7.97
N LEU A 83 6.91 -13.91 7.19
CA LEU A 83 6.54 -14.38 5.85
C LEU A 83 7.31 -13.67 4.72
N TRP A 84 8.02 -12.58 5.03
CA TRP A 84 8.79 -11.80 4.04
C TRP A 84 10.29 -11.65 4.39
N GLY A 85 10.76 -12.28 5.48
CA GLY A 85 12.16 -12.34 5.92
C GLY A 85 12.61 -13.73 6.35
#